data_AF-A0A6I7FCS3-F1
#
_entry.id   AF-A0A6I7FCS3-F1
#
_cell.length_a   1.000
_cell.length_b   1.000
_cell.length_c   1.000
_cell.angle_alpha   90.00
_cell.angle_beta   90.00
_cell.angle_gamma   90.00
#
_symmetry.space_group_name_H-M   'P 1'
#
loop_
_entity.id
_entity.type
_entity.pdbx_description
1 polymer ?
#
loop_
_entity_poly.entity_id
_entity_poly.type
_entity_poly.pdbx_seq_one_letter_code
_entity_poly.pdbx_strand_id
1 'polypeptide(L)'
;MKRWIWFLIGLACLAVSLIVSVFTQDHSLIIKVSGTVGIISILVSGIFLGAFVNGDKQRANYFSETKEHRDTRTKMSINILLLGLPHIIASIAFFIM
;
A
#
# COMPACT_ATOMS: atom_id res chain seq x y z
N MET A 1 -0.48 12.03 -12.37
CA MET A 1 0.71 12.15 -11.49
C MET A 1 1.68 11.02 -11.77
N LYS A 2 2.99 11.27 -11.75
CA LYS A 2 4.00 10.24 -11.97
C LYS A 2 4.01 9.25 -10.79
N ARG A 3 4.21 7.95 -11.06
CA ARG A 3 4.11 6.88 -10.05
C ARG A 3 5.04 7.07 -8.85
N TRP A 4 6.24 7.60 -9.06
CA TRP A 4 7.22 7.84 -8.00
C TRP A 4 6.77 8.86 -6.95
N ILE A 5 5.80 9.73 -7.26
CA ILE A 5 5.26 10.69 -6.29
C ILE A 5 4.59 9.96 -5.12
N TRP A 6 3.85 8.88 -5.39
CA TRP A 6 3.19 8.08 -4.35
C TRP A 6 4.19 7.38 -3.44
N PHE A 7 5.30 6.90 -4.02
CA PHE A 7 6.39 6.34 -3.25
C PHE A 7 7.05 7.39 -2.35
N LEU A 8 7.30 8.60 -2.85
CA LEU A 8 7.83 9.70 -2.03
C LEU A 8 6.88 10.14 -0.92
N ILE A 9 5.56 10.16 -1.18
CA ILE A 9 4.56 10.42 -0.13
C ILE A 9 4.65 9.34 0.95
N GLY A 10 4.73 8.06 0.55
CA GLY A 10 4.95 6.95 1.48
C GLY A 10 6.22 7.12 2.31
N LEU A 11 7.33 7.55 1.68
CA LEU A 11 8.60 7.79 2.36
C LEU A 11 8.51 8.96 3.35
N ALA A 12 7.80 10.04 3.00
CA ALA A 12 7.58 11.17 3.90
C ALA A 12 6.73 10.76 5.12
N CYS A 13 5.67 9.98 4.92
CA CYS A 13 4.87 9.43 6.02
C CYS A 13 5.68 8.48 6.93
N LEU A 14 6.56 7.67 6.34
CA LEU A 14 7.49 6.82 7.09
C LEU A 14 8.45 7.67 7.93
N ALA A 15 9.01 8.74 7.36
CA ALA A 15 9.91 9.64 8.09
C ALA A 15 9.23 10.25 9.32
N VAL A 16 7.96 10.66 9.21
CA VAL A 16 7.16 11.13 10.36
C VAL A 16 7.03 10.02 11.42
N SER A 17 6.73 8.79 11.00
CA SER A 17 6.60 7.65 11.93
C SER A 17 7.91 7.33 12.66
N LEU A 18 9.04 7.43 11.95
CA LEU A 18 10.39 7.26 12.54
C LEU A 18 10.69 8.36 13.56
N ILE A 19 10.37 9.62 13.22
CA ILE A 19 10.54 10.75 14.15
C ILE A 19 9.75 10.50 15.43
N VAL A 20 8.47 10.12 15.32
CA VAL A 20 7.63 9.82 16.48
C VAL A 20 8.21 8.69 17.33
N SER A 21 8.69 7.62 16.71
CA SER A 21 9.31 6.49 17.42
C SER A 21 10.58 6.91 18.18
N VAL A 22 11.43 7.76 17.58
CA VAL A 22 12.62 8.30 18.25
C VAL A 22 12.24 9.14 19.47
N PHE A 23 11.23 10.01 19.36
CA PHE A 23 10.79 10.84 20.49
C PHE A 23 10.18 10.03 21.65
N THR A 24 9.51 8.92 21.33
CA THR A 24 8.89 8.03 22.33
C THR A 24 9.84 6.96 22.87
N GLN A 25 11.03 6.80 22.28
CA GLN A 25 12.01 5.75 22.60
C GLN A 25 11.42 4.32 22.52
N ASP A 26 10.35 4.15 21.75
CA ASP A 26 9.67 2.86 21.54
C ASP A 26 9.78 2.45 20.07
N HIS A 27 10.68 1.51 19.80
CA HIS A 27 10.87 0.94 18.46
C HIS A 27 9.71 0.01 18.04
N SER A 28 8.92 -0.49 18.98
CA SER A 28 7.74 -1.31 18.68
C SER A 28 6.67 -0.54 17.91
N LEU A 29 6.67 0.80 18.02
CA LEU A 29 5.77 1.67 17.27
C LEU A 29 6.01 1.60 15.77
N ILE A 30 7.25 1.41 15.32
CA ILE A 30 7.55 1.31 13.88
C ILE A 30 6.88 0.07 13.29
N ILE A 31 6.98 -1.07 13.97
CA ILE A 31 6.35 -2.32 13.55
C ILE A 31 4.83 -2.16 13.56
N LYS A 32 4.25 -1.62 14.65
CA LYS A 32 2.79 -1.45 14.77
C LYS A 32 2.22 -0.51 13.71
N VAL A 33 2.78 0.69 13.57
CA VAL A 33 2.28 1.71 12.66
C VAL A 33 2.58 1.33 11.21
N SER A 34 3.85 1.06 10.89
CA SER A 34 4.25 0.76 9.51
C SER A 34 3.70 -0.58 9.03
N GLY A 35 3.63 -1.59 9.92
CA GLY A 35 3.00 -2.86 9.62
C GLY A 35 1.51 -2.69 9.31
N THR A 36 0.79 -1.91 10.10
CA THR A 36 -0.64 -1.62 9.85
C THR A 36 -0.84 -0.88 8.52
N VAL A 37 -0.06 0.18 8.26
CA VAL A 37 -0.13 0.92 6.98
C VAL A 37 0.20 0.02 5.79
N GLY A 38 1.23 -0.84 5.93
CA GLY A 38 1.63 -1.78 4.90
C GLY A 38 0.55 -2.81 4.58
N ILE A 39 -0.03 -3.44 5.60
CA ILE A 39 -1.13 -4.41 5.44
C ILE A 39 -2.35 -3.75 4.79
N ILE A 40 -2.77 -2.58 5.30
CA ILE A 40 -3.91 -1.85 4.73
C ILE A 40 -3.65 -1.51 3.26
N SER A 41 -2.43 -1.08 2.92
CA SER A 41 -2.08 -0.75 1.53
C SER A 41 -2.16 -1.97 0.61
N ILE A 42 -1.70 -3.14 1.06
CA ILE A 42 -1.83 -4.41 0.31
C ILE A 42 -3.30 -4.76 0.12
N LEU A 43 -4.09 -4.74 1.19
CA LEU A 43 -5.50 -5.11 1.16
C LEU A 43 -6.28 -4.18 0.23
N VAL A 44 -6.12 -2.87 0.37
CA VAL A 44 -6.82 -1.91 -0.48
C VAL A 44 -6.36 -2.03 -1.93
N SER A 45 -5.05 -2.18 -2.19
CA SER A 45 -4.52 -2.44 -3.54
C SER A 45 -5.13 -3.71 -4.16
N GLY A 46 -5.29 -4.78 -3.37
CA GLY A 46 -5.94 -6.02 -3.78
C GLY A 46 -7.43 -5.86 -4.09
N ILE A 47 -8.16 -5.04 -3.32
CA ILE A 47 -9.57 -4.72 -3.59
C ILE A 47 -9.71 -4.04 -4.96
N PHE A 48 -8.88 -3.05 -5.25
CA PHE A 48 -8.87 -2.41 -6.57
C PHE A 48 -8.51 -3.41 -7.68
N LEU A 49 -7.61 -4.38 -7.47
CA LEU A 49 -7.36 -5.39 -8.49
C LEU A 49 -8.49 -6.41 -8.66
N GLY A 50 -9.44 -6.47 -7.73
CA GLY A 50 -10.42 -7.55 -7.67
C GLY A 50 -9.79 -8.88 -7.22
N ALA A 51 -8.70 -8.84 -6.46
CA ALA A 51 -7.97 -10.04 -6.00
C ALA A 51 -8.81 -10.92 -5.06
N PHE A 52 -9.86 -10.37 -4.44
CA PHE A 52 -10.73 -11.06 -3.47
C PHE A 52 -12.08 -11.48 -4.05
N VAL A 53 -12.26 -11.40 -5.38
CA VAL A 53 -13.51 -11.75 -6.06
C VAL A 53 -13.36 -13.07 -6.82
N ASN A 54 -14.43 -13.86 -6.92
CA ASN A 54 -14.43 -15.12 -7.66
C ASN A 54 -14.00 -14.93 -9.12
N GLY A 55 -13.29 -15.92 -9.69
CA GLY A 55 -12.79 -15.88 -11.07
C GLY A 55 -13.88 -15.60 -12.11
N ASP A 56 -15.06 -16.20 -11.97
CA ASP A 56 -16.18 -15.95 -12.90
C ASP A 56 -16.70 -14.52 -12.81
N LYS A 57 -16.79 -13.96 -11.60
CA LYS A 57 -17.17 -12.55 -11.38
C LYS A 57 -16.10 -11.61 -11.95
N GLN A 58 -14.82 -11.94 -11.76
CA GLN A 58 -13.72 -11.14 -12.29
C GLN A 58 -13.69 -11.15 -13.83
N ARG A 59 -13.97 -12.31 -14.46
CA ARG A 59 -14.13 -12.42 -15.92
C ARG A 59 -15.33 -11.63 -16.41
N ALA A 60 -16.47 -11.74 -15.75
CA ALA A 60 -17.66 -10.96 -16.10
C ALA A 60 -17.37 -9.44 -16.02
N ASN A 61 -16.78 -8.98 -14.92
CA ASN A 61 -16.35 -7.60 -14.74
C ASN A 61 -15.40 -7.14 -15.84
N TYR A 62 -14.43 -7.98 -16.23
CA TYR A 62 -13.48 -7.65 -17.29
C TYR A 62 -14.15 -7.40 -18.65
N PHE A 63 -15.20 -8.15 -18.99
CA PHE A 63 -15.93 -8.00 -20.25
C PHE A 63 -16.95 -6.85 -20.22
N SER A 64 -17.53 -6.53 -19.05
CA SER A 64 -18.48 -5.42 -18.91
C SER A 64 -17.81 -4.06 -18.69
N GLU A 65 -16.57 -4.04 -18.17
CA GLU A 65 -15.84 -2.81 -17.85
C GLU A 65 -15.13 -2.23 -19.09
N THR A 66 -15.11 -0.90 -19.21
CA THR A 66 -14.33 -0.22 -20.25
C THR A 66 -12.83 -0.32 -19.99
N LYS A 67 -12.02 -0.25 -21.05
CA LYS A 67 -10.55 -0.25 -20.91
C LYS A 67 -10.05 0.89 -20.01
N GLU A 68 -10.70 2.05 -20.07
CA GLU A 68 -10.35 3.23 -19.28
C GLU A 68 -10.60 3.02 -17.77
N HIS A 69 -11.75 2.46 -17.39
CA HIS A 69 -12.03 2.13 -15.99
C HIS A 69 -11.05 1.08 -15.46
N ARG A 70 -10.75 0.06 -16.27
CA ARG A 70 -9.79 -0.98 -15.90
C ARG A 70 -8.38 -0.43 -15.67
N ASP A 71 -7.93 0.45 -16.55
CA ASP A 71 -6.63 1.11 -16.43
C ASP A 71 -6.59 2.05 -15.20
N THR A 72 -7.66 2.81 -14.97
CA THR A 72 -7.79 3.67 -13.78
C THR A 72 -7.73 2.84 -12.50
N ARG A 73 -8.47 1.74 -12.43
CA ARG A 73 -8.50 0.84 -11.28
C ARG A 73 -7.13 0.23 -11.01
N THR A 74 -6.44 -0.22 -12.07
CA THR A 74 -5.07 -0.77 -11.97
C THR A 74 -4.07 0.30 -11.52
N LYS A 75 -4.16 1.51 -12.06
CA LYS A 75 -3.33 2.65 -11.65
C LYS A 75 -3.54 2.99 -10.17
N MET A 76 -4.77 3.02 -9.69
CA MET A 76 -5.07 3.26 -8.27
C MET A 76 -4.48 2.18 -7.38
N SER A 77 -4.65 0.92 -7.74
CA SER A 77 -4.05 -0.20 -7.01
C SER A 77 -2.52 -0.07 -6.89
N ILE A 78 -1.83 0.21 -8.01
CA ILE A 78 -0.36 0.39 -8.02
C ILE A 78 0.05 1.58 -7.15
N ASN A 79 -0.66 2.71 -7.26
CA ASN A 79 -0.33 3.91 -6.48
C ASN A 79 -0.46 3.68 -4.97
N ILE A 80 -1.51 2.97 -4.54
CA ILE A 80 -1.73 2.60 -3.14
C ILE A 80 -0.64 1.67 -2.65
N LEU A 81 -0.26 0.67 -3.45
CA LEU A 81 0.82 -0.24 -3.09
C LEU A 81 2.17 0.48 -3.00
N LEU A 82 2.47 1.40 -3.92
CA LEU A 82 3.70 2.21 -3.88
C LEU A 82 3.78 3.12 -2.64
N LEU A 83 2.65 3.64 -2.17
CA LEU A 83 2.58 4.41 -0.93
C LEU A 83 2.88 3.53 0.30
N GLY A 84 2.33 2.31 0.34
CA GLY A 84 2.56 1.36 1.43
C GLY A 84 3.93 0.69 1.41
N LEU A 85 4.57 0.56 0.24
CA LEU A 85 5.83 -0.15 0.04
C LEU A 85 6.95 0.25 1.03
N PRO A 86 7.30 1.54 1.24
CA PRO A 86 8.32 1.90 2.22
C PRO A 86 7.96 1.47 3.66
N HIS A 87 6.68 1.49 4.03
CA HIS A 87 6.22 1.04 5.35
C HIS A 87 6.33 -0.48 5.51
N ILE A 88 6.03 -1.25 4.45
CA ILE A 88 6.21 -2.71 4.44
C ILE A 88 7.68 -3.05 4.64
N ILE A 89 8.58 -2.41 3.88
CA ILE A 89 10.03 -2.62 3.98
C ILE A 89 10.52 -2.27 5.39
N ALA A 90 10.14 -1.11 5.92
CA ALA A 90 10.53 -0.69 7.26
C ALA A 90 10.01 -1.64 8.34
N SER A 91 8.73 -2.03 8.28
CA SER A 91 8.15 -2.96 9.25
C SER A 91 8.86 -4.31 9.26
N ILE A 92 9.23 -4.84 8.09
CA ILE A 92 9.95 -6.12 7.99
C ILE A 92 11.38 -5.96 8.51
N ALA A 93 12.08 -4.89 8.12
CA ALA A 93 13.45 -4.64 8.59
C ALA A 93 13.52 -4.53 10.12
N PHE A 94 12.64 -3.74 10.74
CA PHE A 94 12.59 -3.58 12.19
C PHE A 94 12.04 -4.80 12.95
N PHE A 95 11.33 -5.71 12.27
CA PHE A 95 10.90 -6.96 12.88
C PHE A 95 12.04 -7.99 12.97
N ILE A 96 13.01 -7.92 12.04
CA ILE A 96 14.14 -8.84 11.96
C ILE A 96 15.32 -8.38 12.85
N MET A 97 15.49 -7.06 13.01
CA MET A 97 16.52 -6.46 13.88
C MET A 97 16.18 -6.61 15.37
#